data_AF-A0A925V929-F1
#
_entry.id   AF-A0A925V929-F1
#
_cell.length_a   1.000
_cell.length_b   1.000
_cell.length_c   1.000
_cell.angle_alpha   90.00
_cell.angle_beta   90.00
_cell.angle_gamma   90.00
#
_symmetry.space_group_name_H-M   'P 1'
#
loop_
_entity.id
_entity.type
_entity.pdbx_description
1 polymer ?
#
loop_
_entity_poly.entity_id
_entity_poly.type
_entity_poly.pdbx_seq_one_letter_code
_entity_poly.pdbx_strand_id
1 'polypeptide(L)'
;MSEDISMTQLVELLPPRIWYLTSNGQDMWCRRPYGFLFSNGQTAETFAKTMGTGEDLFAIGHDAGALLSDEMLSGLRDSAVTRLFIDPAVDAETGDVHGKILRLSPLT
;
A
#
# COMPACT_ATOMS: atom_id res chain seq x y z
N MET A 1 -17.35 11.38 -4.54
CA MET A 1 -16.31 12.45 -4.62
C MET A 1 -15.07 11.88 -3.97
N SER A 2 -13.97 11.73 -4.72
CA SER A 2 -12.69 11.27 -4.16
C SER A 2 -11.97 12.51 -3.66
N GLU A 3 -11.85 12.69 -2.34
CA GLU A 3 -11.08 13.79 -1.76
C GLU A 3 -9.59 13.59 -2.05
N ASP A 4 -8.95 14.61 -2.63
CA ASP A 4 -7.50 14.71 -2.71
C ASP A 4 -6.98 14.98 -1.29
N ILE A 5 -6.64 13.91 -0.57
CA ILE A 5 -6.04 13.99 0.77
C ILE A 5 -4.59 14.47 0.59
N SER A 6 -4.23 15.57 1.26
CA SER A 6 -2.86 16.05 1.25
C SER A 6 -1.95 15.09 2.01
N MET A 7 -0.66 15.04 1.65
CA MET A 7 0.30 14.11 2.27
C MET A 7 0.40 14.28 3.80
N THR A 8 0.26 15.51 4.29
CA THR A 8 0.25 15.82 5.73
C THR A 8 -0.99 15.22 6.42
N GLN A 9 -2.17 15.33 5.81
CA GLN A 9 -3.39 14.70 6.33
C GLN A 9 -3.32 13.17 6.26
N LEU A 10 -2.57 12.62 5.31
CA LEU A 10 -2.34 11.19 5.25
C LEU A 10 -1.55 10.68 6.46
N VAL A 11 -0.48 11.38 6.85
CA VAL A 11 0.33 11.04 8.03
C VAL A 11 -0.56 10.99 9.28
N GLU A 12 -1.45 11.97 9.45
CA GLU A 12 -2.35 12.05 10.60
C GLU A 12 -3.39 10.93 10.63
N LEU A 13 -3.73 10.36 9.47
CA LEU A 13 -4.73 9.31 9.31
C LEU A 13 -4.13 7.90 9.33
N LEU A 14 -2.80 7.78 9.25
CA LEU A 14 -2.13 6.49 9.26
C LEU A 14 -1.77 6.08 10.70
N PRO A 15 -1.88 4.77 11.00
CA PRO A 15 -1.36 4.26 12.27
C PRO A 15 0.15 4.54 12.36
N PRO A 16 0.71 4.60 13.59
CA PRO A 16 2.13 4.92 13.80
C PRO A 16 3.09 4.01 13.02
N ARG A 17 2.65 2.78 12.76
CA ARG A 17 3.34 1.78 11.98
C ARG A 17 2.43 1.36 10.82
N ILE A 18 3.02 1.15 9.66
CA ILE A 18 2.35 0.65 8.46
C ILE A 18 3.15 -0.51 7.91
N TRP A 19 2.41 -1.46 7.33
CA TRP A 19 2.96 -2.69 6.79
C TRP A 19 2.75 -2.71 5.29
N TYR A 20 3.71 -3.28 4.58
CA TYR A 20 3.59 -3.58 3.15
C TYR A 20 4.12 -4.98 2.86
N LEU A 21 3.71 -5.53 1.71
CA LEU A 21 4.13 -6.85 1.25
C LEU A 21 5.42 -6.75 0.45
N THR A 22 6.34 -7.68 0.66
CA THR A 22 7.61 -7.76 -0.07
C THR A 22 8.03 -9.22 -0.24
N SER A 23 8.77 -9.50 -1.32
CA SER A 23 9.41 -10.81 -1.55
C SER A 23 10.91 -10.81 -1.24
N ASN A 24 11.53 -9.64 -1.11
CA ASN A 24 12.97 -9.49 -0.90
C ASN A 24 13.33 -8.68 0.36
N GLY A 25 12.33 -8.20 1.11
CA GLY A 25 12.54 -7.42 2.33
C GLY A 25 12.85 -5.94 2.09
N GLN A 26 12.87 -5.50 0.83
CA GLN A 26 13.21 -4.13 0.45
C GLN A 26 12.09 -3.52 -0.37
N ASP A 27 11.81 -4.09 -1.52
CA ASP A 27 10.88 -3.53 -2.49
C ASP A 27 9.44 -3.86 -2.12
N MET A 28 8.58 -2.85 -2.14
CA MET A 28 7.16 -3.05 -1.95
C MET A 28 6.57 -3.75 -3.17
N TRP A 29 5.96 -4.90 -2.93
CA TRP A 29 5.16 -5.60 -3.91
C TRP A 29 3.95 -4.75 -4.31
N CYS A 30 3.79 -4.58 -5.62
CA CYS A 30 2.75 -3.74 -6.21
C CYS A 30 2.11 -4.47 -7.39
N ARG A 31 0.79 -4.31 -7.54
CA ARG A 31 0.05 -4.72 -8.73
C ARG A 31 -0.33 -3.48 -9.51
N ARG A 32 0.61 -2.97 -10.32
CA ARG A 32 0.49 -1.67 -11.01
C ARG A 32 -0.90 -1.49 -11.66
N PRO A 33 -1.54 -0.32 -11.49
CA PRO A 33 -1.01 0.91 -10.86
C PRO A 33 -1.16 0.96 -9.33
N TYR A 34 -1.43 -0.17 -8.67
CA TYR A 34 -1.82 -0.26 -7.27
C TYR A 34 -0.67 -0.72 -6.36
N GLY A 35 -0.51 -0.04 -5.23
CA GLY A 35 0.24 -0.50 -4.07
C GLY A 35 -0.70 -0.72 -2.88
N PHE A 36 -0.23 -1.45 -1.87
CA PHE A 36 -1.05 -1.90 -0.76
C PHE A 36 -0.33 -1.65 0.57
N LEU A 37 -0.97 -0.89 1.45
CA LEU A 37 -0.52 -0.60 2.80
C LEU A 37 -1.54 -1.14 3.80
N PHE A 38 -1.05 -1.61 4.93
CA PHE A 38 -1.86 -2.26 5.96
C PHE A 38 -1.55 -1.67 7.32
N SER A 39 -2.54 -1.62 8.20
CA SER A 39 -2.42 -1.24 9.61
C SER A 39 -1.92 -2.37 10.51
N ASN A 40 -1.76 -3.58 9.97
CA ASN A 40 -1.26 -4.74 10.68
C ASN A 40 -0.64 -5.78 9.73
N GLY A 41 0.46 -6.42 10.17
CA GLY A 41 1.15 -7.44 9.38
C GLY A 41 0.29 -8.68 9.11
N GLN A 42 -0.54 -9.09 10.06
CA GLN A 42 -1.43 -10.25 9.85
C GLN A 42 -2.45 -9.99 8.74
N THR A 43 -2.97 -8.77 8.63
CA THR A 43 -3.90 -8.38 7.56
C THR A 43 -3.19 -8.41 6.20
N ALA A 44 -1.96 -7.89 6.13
CA ALA A 44 -1.14 -7.92 4.93
C ALA A 44 -0.90 -9.36 4.44
N GLU A 45 -0.47 -10.26 5.32
CA GLU A 45 -0.20 -11.66 4.94
C GLU A 45 -1.47 -12.41 4.55
N THR A 46 -2.59 -12.17 5.22
CA THR A 46 -3.89 -12.73 4.81
C THR A 46 -4.28 -12.23 3.43
N PHE A 47 -4.11 -10.93 3.15
CA PHE A 47 -4.36 -10.35 1.84
C PHE A 47 -3.49 -11.00 0.75
N ALA A 48 -2.19 -11.18 1.01
CA ALA A 48 -1.28 -11.85 0.07
C ALA A 48 -1.75 -13.28 -0.27
N LYS A 49 -2.16 -14.06 0.74
CA LYS A 49 -2.69 -15.42 0.56
C LYS A 49 -3.97 -15.41 -0.27
N THR A 50 -4.89 -14.48 0.00
CA THR A 50 -6.15 -14.36 -0.75
C THR A 50 -5.92 -13.94 -2.20
N MET A 51 -4.96 -13.06 -2.46
CA MET A 51 -4.63 -12.62 -3.82
C MET A 51 -4.00 -13.72 -4.69
N GLY A 52 -3.46 -14.78 -4.07
CA GLY A 52 -2.89 -15.92 -4.79
C GLY A 52 -1.77 -15.54 -5.75
N THR A 53 -0.86 -14.67 -5.31
CA THR A 53 0.16 -14.03 -6.16
C THR A 53 1.17 -15.02 -6.76
N GLY A 54 1.31 -16.21 -6.17
CA GLY A 54 2.32 -17.21 -6.54
C GLY A 54 3.74 -16.85 -6.07
N GLU A 55 3.89 -15.73 -5.35
CA GLU A 55 5.13 -15.27 -4.75
C GLU A 55 5.08 -15.49 -3.23
N ASP A 56 6.22 -15.84 -2.62
CA ASP A 56 6.37 -15.90 -1.17
C ASP A 56 6.47 -14.47 -0.60
N LEU A 57 5.33 -13.80 -0.51
CA LEU A 57 5.21 -12.47 0.07
C LEU A 57 5.09 -12.54 1.59
N PHE A 58 5.83 -11.70 2.28
CA PHE A 58 5.73 -11.51 3.72
C PHE A 58 5.56 -10.02 4.05
N ALA A 59 5.00 -9.74 5.23
CA ALA A 59 4.74 -8.37 5.67
C ALA A 59 5.94 -7.79 6.42
N ILE A 60 6.40 -6.61 6.02
CA ILE A 60 7.39 -5.83 6.76
C ILE A 60 6.75 -4.54 7.28
N GLY A 61 6.97 -4.25 8.56
CA GLY A 61 6.41 -3.08 9.24
C GLY A 61 7.44 -1.96 9.35
N HIS A 62 7.04 -0.76 8.94
CA HIS A 62 7.85 0.45 9.02
C HIS A 62 7.10 1.54 9.78
N ASP A 63 7.85 2.45 10.41
CA ASP A 63 7.25 3.67 10.96
C ASP A 63 6.64 4.50 9.83
N ALA A 64 5.41 4.99 10.05
CA ALA A 64 4.64 5.64 9.00
C ALA A 64 5.33 6.87 8.41
N GLY A 65 6.05 7.62 9.24
CA GLY A 65 6.87 8.75 8.80
C GLY A 65 8.04 8.37 7.90
N ALA A 66 8.61 7.17 8.06
CA ALA A 66 9.72 6.70 7.23
C ALA A 66 9.22 6.21 5.86
N LEU A 67 8.03 5.60 5.83
CA LEU A 67 7.40 5.13 4.60
C LEU A 67 6.95 6.29 3.70
N LEU A 68 6.63 7.45 4.27
CA LEU A 68 6.25 8.65 3.51
C LEU A 68 7.43 9.55 3.18
N SER A 69 8.64 9.01 3.17
CA SER A 69 9.80 9.71 2.64
C SER A 69 9.65 9.98 1.15
N ASP A 70 10.14 11.14 0.70
CA ASP A 70 10.14 11.50 -0.72
C ASP A 70 10.84 10.45 -1.59
N GLU A 71 11.83 9.74 -1.05
CA GLU A 71 12.55 8.65 -1.72
C GLU A 71 11.63 7.46 -2.02
N MET A 72 10.89 6.98 -1.02
CA MET A 72 9.96 5.85 -1.20
C MET A 72 8.83 6.25 -2.15
N LEU A 73 8.27 7.44 -2.00
CA LEU A 73 7.22 7.96 -2.89
C LEU A 73 7.71 8.17 -4.32
N SER A 74 8.95 8.60 -4.52
CA SER A 74 9.58 8.66 -5.84
C SER A 74 9.71 7.26 -6.43
N GLY A 75 10.22 6.29 -5.66
CA GLY A 75 10.37 4.91 -6.12
C GLY A 75 9.03 4.26 -6.51
N LEU A 76 7.96 4.58 -5.79
CA LEU A 76 6.60 4.15 -6.16
C LEU A 76 6.13 4.78 -7.47
N ARG A 77 6.36 6.07 -7.67
CA ARG A 77 6.03 6.77 -8.91
C ARG A 77 6.84 6.23 -10.10
N ASP A 78 8.14 6.02 -9.92
CA ASP A 78 9.03 5.42 -10.92
C ASP A 78 8.60 3.99 -11.28
N SER A 79 7.98 3.29 -10.32
CA SER A 79 7.36 1.99 -10.49
C SER A 79 5.94 2.04 -11.07
N ALA A 80 5.50 3.18 -11.60
CA ALA A 80 4.16 3.43 -12.15
C ALA A 80 3.00 3.14 -11.16
N VAL A 81 3.27 3.21 -9.86
CA VAL A 81 2.25 3.13 -8.81
C VAL A 81 1.67 4.52 -8.61
N THR A 82 0.36 4.65 -8.80
CA THR A 82 -0.34 5.94 -8.67
C THR A 82 -1.46 5.89 -7.63
N ARG A 83 -1.76 4.70 -7.11
CA ARG A 83 -2.86 4.46 -6.16
C ARG A 83 -2.39 3.54 -5.06
N LEU A 84 -2.55 3.95 -3.81
CA LEU A 84 -2.27 3.14 -2.63
C LEU A 84 -3.59 2.78 -1.96
N PHE A 85 -3.87 1.49 -1.85
CA PHE A 85 -4.94 1.01 -1.00
C PHE A 85 -4.46 0.93 0.44
N ILE A 86 -5.26 1.44 1.36
CA ILE A 86 -5.04 1.36 2.81
C ILE A 86 -6.03 0.35 3.38
N ASP A 87 -5.51 -0.68 4.03
CA ASP A 87 -6.26 -1.84 4.55
C ASP A 87 -7.28 -2.38 3.54
N PRO A 88 -6.83 -2.79 2.34
CA PRO A 88 -7.72 -3.37 1.36
C PRO A 88 -8.31 -4.69 1.83
N ALA A 89 -9.57 -4.92 1.45
CA ALA A 89 -10.22 -6.21 1.51
C ALA A 89 -10.43 -6.73 0.08
N VAL A 90 -10.31 -8.05 -0.09
CA VAL A 90 -10.66 -8.73 -1.34
C VAL A 90 -12.08 -9.25 -1.20
N ASP A 91 -12.95 -8.91 -2.14
CA ASP A 91 -14.27 -9.48 -2.25
C ASP A 91 -14.17 -10.95 -2.66
N ALA A 92 -14.78 -11.83 -1.87
CA ALA A 92 -14.63 -13.27 -2.04
C ALA A 92 -15.40 -13.84 -3.24
N GLU A 93 -16.44 -13.15 -3.72
CA GLU A 93 -17.29 -13.61 -4.82
C GLU A 93 -16.76 -13.15 -6.18
N THR A 94 -16.22 -11.93 -6.24
CA THR A 94 -15.77 -11.27 -7.47
C THR A 94 -14.25 -11.22 -7.61
N GLY A 95 -13.51 -11.27 -6.51
CA GLY A 95 -12.07 -11.04 -6.48
C GLY A 95 -11.67 -9.56 -6.54
N ASP A 96 -12.64 -8.64 -6.48
CA ASP A 96 -12.39 -7.21 -6.51
C ASP A 96 -11.72 -6.72 -5.22
N VAL A 97 -10.83 -5.73 -5.35
CA VAL A 97 -10.16 -5.12 -4.20
C VAL A 97 -10.87 -3.83 -3.82
N HIS A 98 -11.34 -3.77 -2.58
CA HIS A 98 -11.99 -2.60 -2.00
C HIS A 98 -11.18 -2.05 -0.84
N GLY A 99 -11.24 -0.74 -0.63
CA GLY A 99 -10.56 -0.10 0.48
C GLY A 99 -10.45 1.40 0.28
N LYS A 100 -9.84 2.07 1.26
CA LYS A 100 -9.53 3.49 1.13
C LYS A 100 -8.38 3.66 0.14
N ILE A 101 -8.57 4.50 -0.88
CA ILE A 101 -7.56 4.72 -1.92
C ILE A 101 -6.96 6.11 -1.73
N LEU A 102 -5.65 6.16 -1.52
CA LEU A 102 -4.86 7.37 -1.71
C LEU A 102 -4.41 7.44 -3.16
N ARG A 103 -4.55 8.63 -3.76
CA ARG A 103 -4.00 8.93 -5.07
C ARG A 103 -2.69 9.67 -4.88
N LEU A 104 -1.62 9.17 -5.47
CA LEU A 104 -0.36 9.89 -5.53
C LEU A 104 -0.49 10.92 -6.66
N SER A 105 -0.62 12.21 -6.32
CA SER A 105 -0.68 13.27 -7.31
C SER A 105 0.58 13.23 -8.20
N PRO A 106 0.46 13.54 -9.51
CA PRO A 106 1.62 13.77 -10.35
C PRO A 106 2.47 14.90 -9.75
N LEU A 107 3.80 14.75 -9.74
CA LEU A 107 4.67 15.90 -9.50
C LEU A 107 4.51 16.82 -10.72
N THR A 108 3.91 17.98 -10.50
CA THR A 108 3.93 19.11 -11.45
C THR A 108 5.33 19.68 -11.57
#